data_AF-A0A1F9DHX0-F1
#
_entry.id   AF-A0A1F9DHX0-F1
#
_cell.length_a   1.000
_cell.length_b   1.000
_cell.length_c   1.000
_cell.angle_alpha   90.00
_cell.angle_beta   90.00
_cell.angle_gamma   90.00
#
_symmetry.space_group_name_H-M   'P 1'
#
loop_
_entity.id
_entity.type
_entity.pdbx_description
1 polymer ?
#
loop_
_entity_poly.entity_id
_entity_poly.type
_entity_poly.pdbx_seq_one_letter_code
_entity_poly.pdbx_strand_id
1 'polypeptide(L)' 'MREKVVIYGKDTCPYTNAAREDYAKKGYEVVYHNVKASPEKMEEMLKWSKGSRQVPVIIEGGMVTLGFGGT' A
#
# COMPACT_ATOMS: atom_id res chain seq x y z
N MET A 1 -16.09 -13.21 3.16
CA MET A 1 -15.50 -12.44 2.03
C MET A 1 -14.08 -12.08 2.43
N ARG A 2 -13.09 -12.28 1.56
CA ARG A 2 -11.73 -11.79 1.83
C ARG A 2 -11.74 -10.30 1.54
N GLU A 3 -11.39 -9.50 2.52
CA GLU A 3 -11.22 -8.07 2.30
C GLU A 3 -9.94 -7.85 1.47
N LYS A 4 -10.05 -7.02 0.43
CA LYS A 4 -8.94 -6.75 -0.48
C LYS A 4 -8.20 -5.50 -0.01
N VAL A 5 -6.89 -5.62 0.11
CA VAL A 5 -6.01 -4.51 0.48
C VAL A 5 -5.04 -4.21 -0.66
N VAL A 6 -5.01 -2.97 -1.11
CA VAL A 6 -4.09 -2.52 -2.15
C VAL A 6 -2.96 -1.72 -1.51
N ILE A 7 -1.73 -2.16 -1.69
CA ILE A 7 -0.54 -1.56 -1.10
C ILE A 7 0.32 -0.97 -2.21
N TYR A 8 0.39 0.36 -2.26
CA TYR A 8 1.29 1.09 -3.14
C TYR A 8 2.60 1.36 -2.39
N GLY A 9 3.71 0.99 -3.00
CA GLY A 9 5.01 1.22 -2.39
C GLY A 9 6.16 0.92 -3.33
N LYS A 10 7.35 0.78 -2.77
CA LYS A 10 8.56 0.40 -3.50
C LYS A 10 9.09 -0.93 -2.95
N ASP A 11 9.49 -1.85 -3.83
CA ASP A 11 9.99 -3.18 -3.41
C ASP A 11 11.23 -3.09 -2.53
N THR A 12 11.99 -2.00 -2.64
CA THR A 12 13.21 -1.80 -1.85
C THR A 12 12.92 -1.30 -0.42
N CYS A 13 11.67 -1.27 0.04
CA CYS A 13 11.30 -0.79 1.37
C CYS A 13 10.85 -1.93 2.30
N PRO A 14 11.53 -2.15 3.45
CA PRO A 14 11.13 -3.19 4.40
C PRO A 14 9.71 -2.97 4.94
N TYR A 15 9.29 -1.72 5.12
CA TYR A 15 7.92 -1.37 5.55
C TYR A 15 6.82 -1.89 4.62
N THR A 16 7.07 -1.92 3.32
CA THR A 16 6.09 -2.43 2.34
C THR A 16 5.95 -3.94 2.44
N ASN A 17 7.03 -4.67 2.68
CA ASN A 17 6.97 -6.12 2.91
C ASN A 17 6.28 -6.45 4.22
N ALA A 18 6.62 -5.73 5.30
CA ALA A 18 5.96 -5.89 6.59
C ALA A 18 4.43 -5.67 6.47
N ALA A 19 4.00 -4.66 5.71
CA ALA A 19 2.59 -4.42 5.43
C ALA A 19 1.93 -5.62 4.75
N ARG A 20 2.52 -6.08 3.64
CA ARG A 20 1.98 -7.22 2.90
C ARG A 20 1.85 -8.46 3.79
N GLU A 21 2.88 -8.77 4.57
CA GLU A 21 2.87 -9.94 5.44
C GLU A 21 1.81 -9.85 6.55
N ASP A 22 1.65 -8.68 7.18
CA ASP A 22 0.66 -8.48 8.24
C ASP A 22 -0.78 -8.68 7.71
N TYR A 23 -1.10 -8.05 6.58
CA TYR A 23 -2.41 -8.21 5.95
C TYR A 23 -2.64 -9.62 5.41
N ALA A 24 -1.63 -10.25 4.83
CA ALA A 24 -1.71 -11.64 4.38
C ALA A 24 -1.97 -12.59 5.56
N LYS A 25 -1.30 -12.37 6.71
CA LYS A 25 -1.54 -13.13 7.96
C LYS A 25 -2.94 -12.92 8.51
N LYS A 26 -3.49 -11.72 8.38
CA LYS A 26 -4.88 -11.41 8.75
C LYS A 26 -5.92 -12.03 7.79
N GLY A 27 -5.49 -12.61 6.66
CA GLY A 27 -6.36 -13.26 5.68
C GLY A 27 -6.93 -12.33 4.60
N TYR A 28 -6.35 -11.14 4.45
CA TYR A 28 -6.71 -10.16 3.41
C TYR A 28 -6.07 -10.52 2.07
N GLU A 29 -6.72 -10.15 0.98
CA GLU A 29 -6.15 -10.26 -0.36
C GLU A 29 -5.22 -9.08 -0.62
N VAL A 30 -3.91 -9.32 -0.50
CA VAL A 30 -2.89 -8.29 -0.63
C VAL A 30 -2.47 -8.08 -2.08
N VAL A 31 -2.83 -6.92 -2.63
CA VAL A 31 -2.42 -6.48 -3.97
C VAL A 31 -1.33 -5.44 -3.84
N TYR A 32 -0.11 -5.80 -4.19
CA TYR A 32 1.01 -4.87 -4.19
C TYR A 32 1.18 -4.19 -5.56
N HIS A 33 1.37 -2.87 -5.54
CA HIS A 33 1.67 -2.06 -6.71
C HIS A 33 2.95 -1.26 -6.51
N ASN A 34 3.89 -1.44 -7.45
CA ASN A 34 5.17 -0.75 -7.42
C ASN A 34 5.06 0.60 -8.14
N VAL A 35 5.06 1.69 -7.36
CA VAL A 35 4.96 3.06 -7.89
C VAL A 35 6.25 3.53 -8.56
N LYS A 36 7.38 2.85 -8.32
CA LYS A 36 8.66 3.14 -8.99
C LYS A 36 8.72 2.49 -10.38
N ALA A 37 8.14 1.31 -10.53
CA ALA A 37 8.10 0.58 -11.79
C ALA A 37 6.99 1.08 -12.73
N SER A 38 5.88 1.56 -12.17
CA SER A 38 4.71 2.00 -12.94
C SER A 38 4.34 3.45 -12.60
N PRO A 39 4.53 4.42 -13.53
CA PRO A 39 4.16 5.81 -13.30
C PRO A 39 2.65 5.98 -13.10
N GLU A 40 1.83 5.17 -13.76
CA GLU A 40 0.36 5.16 -13.57
C GLU A 40 -0.02 4.87 -12.11
N LYS A 41 0.67 3.91 -11.47
CA LYS A 41 0.45 3.57 -10.06
C LYS A 41 0.96 4.67 -9.13
N MET A 42 1.97 5.42 -9.54
CA MET A 42 2.40 6.60 -8.80
C MET A 42 1.35 7.71 -8.83
N GLU A 43 0.70 7.95 -9.97
CA GLU A 43 -0.39 8.90 -10.08
C GLU A 43 -1.61 8.49 -9.24
N GLU A 44 -1.98 7.21 -9.26
CA GLU A 44 -3.02 6.68 -8.37
C GLU A 44 -2.66 6.91 -6.90
N MET A 45 -1.44 6.53 -6.50
CA MET A 45 -0.95 6.74 -5.13
C MET A 45 -0.99 8.23 -4.74
N LEU A 46 -0.63 9.15 -5.63
CA LEU A 46 -0.68 10.59 -5.40
C LEU A 46 -2.12 11.10 -5.20
N LYS A 47 -3.08 10.57 -5.98
CA LYS A 47 -4.51 10.88 -5.79
C LYS A 47 -5.00 10.45 -4.41
N TRP A 48 -4.65 9.23 -3.99
CA TRP A 48 -5.06 8.69 -2.69
C TRP A 48 -4.36 9.38 -1.51
N SER A 49 -3.07 9.67 -1.64
CA SER A 49 -2.24 10.31 -0.61
C SER A 49 -2.34 11.84 -0.57
N LYS A 50 -3.22 12.43 -1.39
CA LYS A 50 -3.37 13.89 -1.56
C LYS A 50 -2.04 14.61 -1.84
N GLY A 51 -1.19 14.00 -2.66
CA GLY A 51 0.15 14.51 -3.00
C GLY A 51 1.27 14.10 -2.05
N SER A 52 0.98 13.33 -1.01
CA SER A 52 2.00 12.85 -0.07
C SER A 52 2.79 11.70 -0.67
N ARG A 53 4.08 11.90 -0.92
CA ARG A 53 5.00 10.85 -1.40
C ARG A 53 5.40 9.83 -0.31
N GLN A 54 4.55 9.66 0.70
CA GLN A 54 4.79 8.74 1.81
C GLN A 54 4.39 7.33 1.39
N VAL A 55 5.31 6.38 1.55
CA VAL A 55 5.09 4.96 1.25
C VAL A 55 5.35 4.14 2.51
N PRO A 56 4.64 3.01 2.71
CA PRO A 56 3.60 2.45 1.84
C PRO A 56 2.24 3.17 1.99
N VAL A 57 1.46 3.24 0.91
CA VAL A 57 0.04 3.67 0.93
C VAL A 57 -0.83 2.44 0.83
N ILE A 58 -1.68 2.24 1.83
CA ILE A 58 -2.53 1.07 1.98
C ILE A 58 -3.97 1.49 1.76
N ILE A 59 -4.71 0.73 0.96
CA ILE A 59 -6.13 0.98 0.66
C ILE A 59 -6.93 -0.26 1.02
N GLU A 60 -7.81 -0.11 2.01
CA GLU A 60 -8.65 -1.19 2.56
C GLU A 60 -10.11 -0.77 2.47
N GLY A 61 -10.89 -1.39 1.58
CA GLY A 61 -12.34 -1.13 1.50
C GLY A 61 -12.74 0.34 1.26
N GLY A 62 -11.82 1.17 0.76
CA GLY A 62 -12.02 2.62 0.58
C GLY A 62 -11.38 3.50 1.65
N MET A 63 -10.85 2.92 2.73
CA MET A 63 -9.99 3.63 3.69
C MET A 63 -8.56 3.68 3.16
N VAL A 64 -7.97 4.87 3.14
CA VAL A 64 -6.59 5.10 2.73
C VAL A 64 -5.73 5.38 3.95
N THR A 65 -4.74 4.52 4.17
CA THR A 65 -3.77 4.62 5.26
C THR A 65 -2.40 4.93 4.67
N LEU A 66 -1.75 5.99 5.16
CA LEU A 66 -0.43 6.41 4.71
C LEU A 66 0.63 6.02 5.74
N GLY A 67 1.59 5.20 5.33
CA GLY A 67 2.60 4.63 6.22
C GLY A 67 2.15 3.31 6.83
N PHE A 68 3.12 2.44 7.13
CA PHE A 68 2.92 1.18 7.83
C PHE A 68 3.98 1.04 8.90
N GLY A 69 3.59 0.74 10.14
CA GLY A 69 4.50 0.68 11.29
C GLY A 69 4.69 2.01 12.03
N GLY A 70 3.63 2.81 12.15
CA GLY A 70 3.59 3.87 13.15
C GLY A 70 3.45 3.24 14.54
N THR A 71 4.40 3.50 15.43
CA THR A 71 4.28 3.18 16.86
C THR A 71 3.31 4.15 17.51
#